data_AF-A0A812PQR5-F1
#
_entry.id   AF-A0A812PQR5-F1
#
_cell.length_a   1.000
_cell.length_b   1.000
_cell.length_c   1.000
_cell.angle_alpha   90.00
_cell.angle_beta   90.00
_cell.angle_gamma   90.00
#
_symmetry.space_group_name_H-M   'P 1'
#
loop_
_entity.id
_entity.type
_entity.pdbx_description
1 polymer ?
#
loop_
_entity_poly.entity_id
_entity_poly.type
_entity_poly.pdbx_seq_one_letter_code
_entity_poly.pdbx_strand_id
1 'polypeptide(L)'
;AALQSIAEKTGQVQAKLNAMLAASKVQRGRIESAAKLREVKAKADLVEQLLEKVSETELPFLKGLEILPPDEVAETVGAAEQAAEELEAAIVEARKIHASAALEMKTSLSGDALKKFTQDVTQQSARVNAAAAQLLQFRKANSARRKAAQRQEAEGKVVELEKVVAELAEEAKSLSEGNLPEEELAVRSGKASEKVSLAQQSVVEARGQLVRCQREGGEDFVQKLRELQAKISHANVALAKAGKTIAEVELKFTAGRTKVEAVRVLAEMEEQVQRAQAACKALLEDEASAVLVDHYQQNIAAALWTQIAEKGTTPQRLFADAGAKGGRLDAGSLKSFLEAQPVPTTKERRAALVARCAPEGSLDLSAFKKLLRRHFAVAQVAPLRAGAQTVEALQGDVFEAYTAVDGSAEVEGCLWPSGTKGILLPQGPQCLRPLSALDAFCMLAERVVQDNPGLDPQVLKL
;
A
#
# COMPACT_ATOMS: atom_id res chain seq x y z
N ALA A 1 -5.96 -24.93 112.38
CA ALA A 1 -7.00 -25.78 111.75
C ALA A 1 -7.51 -25.20 110.43
N ALA A 2 -8.24 -24.06 110.41
CA ALA A 2 -8.84 -23.53 109.17
C ALA A 2 -7.82 -23.18 108.06
N LEU A 3 -6.70 -22.54 108.39
CA LEU A 3 -5.65 -22.17 107.43
C LEU A 3 -4.94 -23.38 106.79
N GLN A 4 -4.68 -24.44 107.57
CA GLN A 4 -4.07 -25.69 107.06
C GLN A 4 -5.01 -26.40 106.07
N SER A 5 -6.32 -26.45 106.36
CA SER A 5 -7.31 -27.02 105.45
C SER A 5 -7.39 -26.26 104.12
N ILE A 6 -7.26 -24.93 104.15
CA ILE A 6 -7.24 -24.11 102.93
C ILE A 6 -5.98 -24.37 102.10
N ALA A 7 -4.80 -24.50 102.73
CA ALA A 7 -3.55 -24.82 102.05
C ALA A 7 -3.58 -26.20 101.35
N GLU A 8 -4.07 -27.24 102.03
CA GLU A 8 -4.22 -28.58 101.44
C GLU A 8 -5.21 -28.60 100.27
N LYS A 9 -6.37 -27.93 100.42
CA LYS A 9 -7.34 -27.78 99.33
C LYS A 9 -6.74 -27.05 98.12
N THR A 10 -5.93 -26.01 98.38
CA THR A 10 -5.25 -25.23 97.33
C THR A 10 -4.23 -26.10 96.58
N GLY A 11 -3.43 -26.89 97.31
CA GLY A 11 -2.48 -27.84 96.70
C GLY A 11 -3.16 -28.91 95.84
N GLN A 12 -4.29 -29.47 96.31
CA GLN A 12 -5.07 -30.44 95.54
C GLN A 12 -5.69 -29.84 94.27
N VAL A 13 -6.23 -28.61 94.36
CA VAL A 13 -6.76 -27.88 93.20
C VAL A 13 -5.64 -27.57 92.21
N GLN A 14 -4.47 -27.12 92.69
CA GLN A 14 -3.31 -26.85 91.83
C GLN A 14 -2.82 -28.12 91.12
N ALA A 15 -2.75 -29.25 91.81
CA ALA A 15 -2.37 -30.52 91.23
C ALA A 15 -3.37 -30.98 90.15
N LYS A 16 -4.68 -30.86 90.42
CA LYS A 16 -5.74 -31.16 89.44
C LYS A 16 -5.67 -30.22 88.23
N LEU A 17 -5.45 -28.92 88.46
CA LEU A 17 -5.29 -27.93 87.40
C LEU A 17 -4.08 -28.27 86.51
N ASN A 18 -2.93 -28.58 87.12
CA ASN A 18 -1.73 -28.99 86.39
C ASN A 18 -1.97 -30.27 85.58
N ALA A 19 -2.69 -31.25 86.14
CA ALA A 19 -3.06 -32.47 85.44
C ALA A 19 -4.03 -32.20 84.27
N MET A 20 -5.04 -31.34 84.46
CA MET A 20 -5.95 -30.91 83.40
C MET A 20 -5.22 -30.13 82.30
N LEU A 21 -4.29 -29.25 82.65
CA LEU A 21 -3.44 -28.53 81.69
C LEU A 21 -2.55 -29.49 80.89
N ALA A 22 -1.94 -30.47 81.56
CA ALA A 22 -1.15 -31.51 80.90
C ALA A 22 -2.01 -32.37 79.95
N ALA A 23 -3.18 -32.83 80.40
CA ALA A 23 -4.12 -33.59 79.59
C ALA A 23 -4.64 -32.79 78.38
N SER A 24 -5.00 -31.51 78.61
CA SER A 24 -5.45 -30.60 77.56
C SER A 24 -4.34 -30.33 76.54
N LYS A 25 -3.09 -30.15 76.98
CA LYS A 25 -1.93 -30.00 76.08
C LYS A 25 -1.73 -31.24 75.21
N VAL A 26 -1.82 -32.44 75.79
CA VAL A 26 -1.73 -33.71 75.04
C VAL A 26 -2.88 -33.84 74.04
N GLN A 27 -4.10 -33.53 74.46
CA GLN A 27 -5.28 -33.59 73.57
C GLN A 27 -5.17 -32.59 72.42
N ARG A 28 -4.73 -31.36 72.70
CA ARG A 28 -4.49 -30.32 71.68
C ARG A 28 -3.42 -30.76 70.68
N GLY A 29 -2.28 -31.25 71.16
CA GLY A 29 -1.22 -31.77 70.30
C GLY A 29 -1.69 -32.94 69.42
N ARG A 30 -2.55 -33.83 69.95
CA ARG A 30 -3.16 -34.90 69.15
C ARG A 30 -4.07 -34.37 68.03
N ILE A 31 -4.88 -33.35 68.30
CA ILE A 31 -5.76 -32.75 67.29
C ILE A 31 -4.93 -32.02 66.22
N GLU A 32 -3.95 -31.21 66.65
CA GLU A 32 -3.04 -30.47 65.75
C GLU A 32 -2.25 -31.43 64.85
N SER A 33 -1.66 -32.48 65.42
CA SER A 33 -0.91 -33.47 64.65
C SER A 33 -1.80 -34.28 63.70
N ALA A 34 -3.03 -34.60 64.09
CA ALA A 34 -3.98 -35.24 63.18
C ALA A 34 -4.35 -34.33 62.01
N ALA A 35 -4.57 -33.03 62.26
CA ALA A 35 -4.84 -32.06 61.20
C ALA A 35 -3.65 -31.90 60.24
N LYS A 36 -2.44 -31.74 60.78
CA LYS A 36 -1.21 -31.64 59.99
C LYS A 36 -0.91 -32.91 59.21
N LEU A 37 -1.15 -34.09 59.78
CA LEU A 37 -0.98 -35.34 59.06
C LEU A 37 -1.97 -35.48 57.89
N ARG A 38 -3.20 -34.99 58.02
CA ARG A 38 -4.14 -34.94 56.88
C ARG A 38 -3.64 -34.01 55.77
N GLU A 39 -3.09 -32.86 56.12
CA GLU A 39 -2.50 -31.91 55.16
C GLU A 39 -1.32 -32.55 54.41
N VAL A 40 -0.40 -33.18 55.14
CA VAL A 40 0.73 -33.95 54.58
C VAL A 40 0.24 -35.03 53.62
N LYS A 41 -0.75 -35.83 54.01
CA LYS A 41 -1.33 -36.88 53.16
C LYS A 41 -1.98 -36.30 51.90
N ALA A 42 -2.80 -35.26 52.03
CA ALA A 42 -3.47 -34.62 50.90
C ALA A 42 -2.47 -34.08 49.86
N LYS A 43 -1.32 -33.54 50.28
CA LYS A 43 -0.26 -33.10 49.37
C LYS A 43 0.45 -34.27 48.69
N ALA A 44 0.72 -35.36 49.42
CA ALA A 44 1.28 -36.57 48.82
C ALA A 44 0.31 -37.21 47.80
N ASP A 45 -0.99 -37.23 48.10
CA ASP A 45 -2.01 -37.77 47.20
C ASP A 45 -2.17 -36.90 45.94
N LEU A 46 -2.06 -35.57 46.05
CA LEU A 46 -2.02 -34.67 44.90
C LEU A 46 -0.81 -34.93 43.99
N VAL A 47 0.37 -35.19 44.56
CA VAL A 47 1.56 -35.54 43.79
C VAL A 47 1.32 -36.83 42.99
N GLU A 48 0.69 -37.84 43.58
CA GLU A 48 0.38 -39.09 42.86
C GLU A 48 -0.66 -38.89 41.75
N GLN A 49 -1.69 -38.08 41.97
CA GLN A 49 -2.67 -37.74 40.93
C GLN A 49 -2.01 -37.04 39.74
N LEU A 50 -1.10 -36.09 39.98
CA LEU A 50 -0.39 -35.40 38.90
C LEU A 50 0.63 -36.31 38.20
N LEU A 51 1.21 -37.27 38.92
CA LEU A 51 2.07 -38.29 38.34
C LEU A 51 1.29 -39.24 37.40
N GLU A 52 0.04 -39.57 37.76
CA GLU A 52 -0.85 -40.33 36.87
C GLU A 52 -1.13 -39.53 35.59
N LYS A 53 -1.42 -38.24 35.69
CA LYS A 53 -1.58 -37.38 34.49
C LYS A 53 -0.33 -37.34 33.61
N VAL A 54 0.85 -37.21 34.21
CA VAL A 54 2.13 -37.30 33.48
C VAL A 54 2.23 -38.64 32.73
N SER A 55 1.84 -39.73 33.37
CA SER A 55 1.82 -41.06 32.74
C SER A 55 0.79 -41.17 31.62
N GLU A 56 -0.38 -40.55 31.76
CA GLU A 56 -1.42 -40.47 30.72
C GLU A 56 -0.92 -39.75 29.47
N THR A 57 -0.23 -38.62 29.63
CA THR A 57 0.37 -37.88 28.49
C THR A 57 1.43 -38.69 27.75
N GLU A 58 2.03 -39.68 28.41
CA GLU A 58 3.04 -40.58 27.83
C GLU A 58 2.46 -41.82 27.14
N LEU A 59 1.16 -42.09 27.29
CA LEU A 59 0.51 -43.30 26.75
C LEU A 59 0.76 -43.55 25.25
N PRO A 60 0.77 -42.54 24.36
CA PRO A 60 1.09 -42.77 22.95
C PRO A 60 2.47 -43.42 22.76
N PHE A 61 3.48 -42.91 23.47
CA PHE A 61 4.85 -43.41 23.40
C PHE A 61 4.99 -44.79 24.07
N LEU A 62 4.30 -45.01 25.19
CA LEU A 62 4.31 -46.31 25.89
C LEU A 62 3.68 -47.44 25.07
N LYS A 63 2.76 -47.11 24.15
CA LYS A 63 2.20 -48.06 23.19
C LYS A 63 3.11 -48.36 22.00
N GLY A 64 4.33 -47.81 21.98
CA GLY A 64 5.29 -47.98 20.89
C GLY A 64 5.04 -47.10 19.67
N LEU A 65 4.16 -46.10 19.77
CA LEU A 65 4.01 -45.07 18.74
C LEU A 65 5.14 -44.04 18.92
N GLU A 66 6.37 -44.47 18.64
CA GLU A 66 7.55 -43.61 18.79
C GLU A 66 7.62 -42.51 17.72
N ILE A 67 6.90 -42.70 16.61
CA ILE A 67 6.80 -41.74 15.51
C ILE A 67 5.34 -41.35 15.35
N LEU A 68 4.96 -40.23 15.97
CA LEU A 68 3.67 -39.59 15.70
C LEU A 68 3.82 -38.64 14.49
N PRO A 69 2.72 -38.27 13.81
CA PRO A 69 2.71 -37.18 12.85
C PRO A 69 3.32 -35.91 13.47
N PRO A 70 4.10 -35.10 12.72
CA PRO A 70 4.83 -33.95 13.28
C PRO A 70 3.96 -33.00 14.12
N ASP A 71 2.74 -32.74 13.65
CA ASP A 71 1.78 -31.86 14.33
C ASP A 71 1.31 -32.46 15.67
N GLU A 72 1.05 -33.76 15.72
CA GLU A 72 0.66 -34.47 16.94
C GLU A 72 1.81 -34.61 17.93
N VAL A 73 3.07 -34.71 17.46
CA VAL A 73 4.24 -34.78 18.35
C VAL A 73 4.38 -33.49 19.14
N ALA A 74 4.25 -32.33 18.49
CA ALA A 74 4.42 -31.04 19.14
C ALA A 74 3.37 -30.83 20.26
N GLU A 75 2.12 -31.18 19.99
CA GLU A 75 1.03 -31.12 20.97
C GLU A 75 1.26 -32.09 22.14
N THR A 76 1.62 -33.34 21.84
CA THR A 76 1.81 -34.37 22.87
C THR A 76 3.00 -34.04 23.77
N VAL A 77 4.13 -33.59 23.20
CA VAL A 77 5.31 -33.17 23.97
C VAL A 77 5.01 -31.93 24.80
N GLY A 78 4.25 -30.96 24.27
CA GLY A 78 3.84 -29.77 25.01
C GLY A 78 2.96 -30.09 26.22
N ALA A 79 1.94 -30.95 26.04
CA ALA A 79 1.09 -31.40 27.14
C ALA A 79 1.89 -32.18 28.21
N ALA A 80 2.83 -33.02 27.78
CA ALA A 80 3.75 -33.74 28.65
C ALA A 80 4.66 -32.80 29.47
N GLU A 81 5.19 -31.75 28.86
CA GLU A 81 5.99 -30.73 29.56
C GLU A 81 5.16 -29.97 30.59
N GLN A 82 3.93 -29.55 30.24
CA GLN A 82 3.03 -28.87 31.17
C GLN A 82 2.67 -29.75 32.37
N ALA A 83 2.29 -31.01 32.15
CA ALA A 83 1.98 -31.95 33.24
C ALA A 83 3.19 -32.18 34.16
N ALA A 84 4.39 -32.23 33.59
CA ALA A 84 5.64 -32.37 34.35
C ALA A 84 5.95 -31.13 35.21
N GLU A 85 5.65 -29.92 34.73
CA GLU A 85 5.79 -28.68 35.51
C GLU A 85 4.79 -28.61 36.67
N GLU A 86 3.54 -28.98 36.44
CA GLU A 86 2.51 -29.07 37.48
C GLU A 86 2.92 -30.07 38.59
N LEU A 87 3.43 -31.24 38.19
CA LEU A 87 3.93 -32.25 39.12
C LEU A 87 5.14 -31.75 39.90
N GLU A 88 6.09 -31.07 39.27
CA GLU A 88 7.26 -30.50 39.95
C GLU A 88 6.84 -29.48 41.03
N ALA A 89 5.92 -28.58 40.69
CA ALA A 89 5.40 -27.59 41.64
C ALA A 89 4.73 -28.27 42.84
N ALA A 90 3.94 -29.32 42.60
CA ALA A 90 3.30 -30.08 43.68
C ALA A 90 4.33 -30.81 44.57
N ILE A 91 5.39 -31.38 43.99
CA ILE A 91 6.48 -32.03 44.74
C ILE A 91 7.19 -31.02 45.65
N VAL A 92 7.50 -29.82 45.14
CA VAL A 92 8.17 -28.76 45.91
C VAL A 92 7.30 -28.34 47.09
N GLU A 93 6.00 -28.11 46.86
CA GLU A 93 5.07 -27.71 47.91
C GLU A 93 4.85 -28.83 48.94
N ALA A 94 4.72 -30.09 48.50
CA ALA A 94 4.59 -31.23 49.40
C ALA A 94 5.82 -31.37 50.32
N ARG A 95 7.04 -31.27 49.77
CA ARG A 95 8.29 -31.31 50.55
C ARG A 95 8.35 -30.20 51.60
N LYS A 96 7.93 -28.98 51.23
CA LYS A 96 7.87 -27.83 52.13
C LYS A 96 6.92 -28.08 53.30
N ILE A 97 5.70 -28.55 53.03
CA ILE A 97 4.70 -28.88 54.05
C ILE A 97 5.16 -30.04 54.94
N HIS A 98 5.79 -31.06 54.39
CA HIS A 98 6.32 -32.19 55.18
C HIS A 98 7.40 -31.72 56.16
N ALA A 99 8.32 -30.87 55.69
CA ALA A 99 9.40 -30.33 56.52
C ALA A 99 8.86 -29.42 57.64
N SER A 100 7.91 -28.53 57.33
CA SER A 100 7.32 -27.65 58.35
C SER A 100 6.51 -28.44 59.37
N ALA A 101 5.67 -29.40 58.94
CA ALA A 101 4.88 -30.24 59.83
C ALA A 101 5.76 -31.07 60.77
N ALA A 102 6.88 -31.61 60.29
CA ALA A 102 7.83 -32.35 61.10
C ALA A 102 8.54 -31.47 62.16
N LEU A 103 8.75 -30.19 61.86
CA LEU A 103 9.36 -29.24 62.81
C LEU A 103 8.34 -28.75 63.85
N GLU A 104 7.16 -28.32 63.40
CA GLU A 104 6.08 -27.82 64.25
C GLU A 104 5.65 -28.85 65.29
N MET A 105 5.48 -30.12 64.90
CA MET A 105 4.98 -31.15 65.82
C MET A 105 6.00 -31.62 66.87
N LYS A 106 7.30 -31.31 66.71
CA LYS A 106 8.32 -31.60 67.73
C LYS A 106 8.13 -30.78 69.00
N THR A 107 7.47 -29.62 68.93
CA THR A 107 7.21 -28.76 70.10
C THR A 107 5.90 -29.12 70.79
N SER A 108 4.91 -29.61 70.03
CA SER A 108 3.56 -29.97 70.53
C SER A 108 3.43 -31.43 70.99
N LEU A 109 4.24 -32.36 70.46
CA LEU A 109 4.18 -33.78 70.79
C LEU A 109 5.43 -34.27 71.54
N SER A 110 5.30 -35.39 72.25
CA SER A 110 6.43 -36.09 72.88
C SER A 110 6.20 -37.61 72.90
N GLY A 111 7.26 -38.36 73.21
CA GLY A 111 7.21 -39.82 73.37
C GLY A 111 6.70 -40.54 72.12
N ASP A 112 5.83 -41.53 72.31
CA ASP A 112 5.36 -42.40 71.24
C ASP A 112 4.45 -41.69 70.22
N ALA A 113 3.73 -40.65 70.63
CA ALA A 113 2.91 -39.86 69.73
C ALA A 113 3.76 -39.14 68.67
N LEU A 114 4.88 -38.54 69.10
CA LEU A 114 5.83 -37.89 68.19
C LEU A 114 6.50 -38.90 67.26
N LYS A 115 6.91 -40.07 67.78
CA LYS A 115 7.49 -41.15 66.96
C LYS A 115 6.54 -41.59 65.84
N LYS A 116 5.28 -41.86 66.19
CA LYS A 116 4.25 -42.28 65.22
C LYS A 116 4.01 -41.21 64.16
N PHE A 117 3.83 -39.96 64.55
CA PHE A 117 3.67 -38.85 63.60
C PHE A 117 4.87 -38.73 62.65
N THR A 118 6.09 -38.80 63.19
CA THR A 118 7.32 -38.72 62.40
C THR A 118 7.44 -39.88 61.41
N GLN A 119 7.07 -41.10 61.82
CA GLN A 119 7.06 -42.26 60.94
C GLN A 119 6.06 -42.07 59.79
N ASP A 120 4.85 -41.58 60.07
CA ASP A 120 3.84 -41.33 59.05
C ASP A 120 4.30 -40.24 58.05
N VAL A 121 4.88 -39.12 58.52
CA VAL A 121 5.45 -38.07 57.65
C VAL A 121 6.61 -38.60 56.82
N THR A 122 7.43 -39.49 57.37
CA THR A 122 8.54 -40.14 56.65
C THR A 122 8.01 -41.02 55.52
N GLN A 123 6.95 -41.79 55.77
CA GLN A 123 6.29 -42.60 54.74
C GLN A 123 5.76 -41.73 53.59
N GLN A 124 5.08 -40.62 53.90
CA GLN A 124 4.58 -39.69 52.88
C GLN A 124 5.73 -39.02 52.10
N SER A 125 6.82 -38.68 52.78
CA SER A 125 8.02 -38.13 52.13
C SER A 125 8.68 -39.13 51.17
N ALA A 126 8.67 -40.42 51.49
CA ALA A 126 9.15 -41.47 50.59
C ALA A 126 8.31 -41.55 49.30
N ARG A 127 6.98 -41.46 49.39
CA ARG A 127 6.08 -41.41 48.21
C ARG A 127 6.41 -40.23 47.31
N VAL A 128 6.51 -39.02 47.87
CA VAL A 128 6.85 -37.79 47.12
C VAL A 128 8.24 -37.90 46.47
N ASN A 129 9.22 -38.51 47.13
CA ASN A 129 10.56 -38.70 46.57
C ASN A 129 10.59 -39.75 45.45
N ALA A 130 9.77 -40.80 45.53
CA ALA A 130 9.62 -41.77 44.45
C ALA A 130 9.02 -41.11 43.20
N ALA A 131 7.97 -40.29 43.35
CA ALA A 131 7.39 -39.52 42.25
C ALA A 131 8.42 -38.54 41.64
N ALA A 132 9.24 -37.89 42.46
CA ALA A 132 10.32 -37.03 41.97
C ALA A 132 11.37 -37.78 41.13
N ALA A 133 11.71 -39.02 41.50
CA ALA A 133 12.62 -39.86 40.73
C ALA A 133 12.00 -40.28 39.38
N GLN A 134 10.71 -40.60 39.36
CA GLN A 134 9.98 -40.92 38.13
C GLN A 134 9.86 -39.70 37.20
N LEU A 135 9.56 -38.51 37.75
CA LEU A 135 9.54 -37.27 36.98
C LEU A 135 10.90 -36.97 36.32
N LEU A 136 12.01 -37.25 37.00
CA LEU A 136 13.34 -37.08 36.41
C LEU A 136 13.57 -38.02 35.20
N GLN A 137 13.14 -39.27 35.31
CA GLN A 137 13.21 -40.25 34.22
C GLN A 137 12.32 -39.83 33.04
N PHE A 138 11.08 -39.42 33.34
CA PHE A 138 10.15 -38.86 32.37
C PHE A 138 10.78 -37.69 31.61
N ARG A 139 11.33 -36.69 32.30
CA ARG A 139 11.94 -35.52 31.66
C ARG A 139 13.09 -35.90 30.72
N LYS A 140 13.90 -36.88 31.10
CA LYS A 140 14.98 -37.38 30.24
C LYS A 140 14.42 -38.05 28.97
N ALA A 141 13.40 -38.89 29.11
CA ALA A 141 12.74 -39.54 27.99
C ALA A 141 12.04 -38.53 27.07
N ASN A 142 11.24 -37.62 27.65
CA ASN A 142 10.51 -36.59 26.91
C ASN A 142 11.45 -35.64 26.16
N SER A 143 12.56 -35.24 26.78
CA SER A 143 13.60 -34.44 26.10
C SER A 143 14.21 -35.18 24.90
N ALA A 144 14.47 -36.48 25.03
CA ALA A 144 14.98 -37.28 23.92
C ALA A 144 13.96 -37.37 22.76
N ARG A 145 12.67 -37.56 23.07
CA ARG A 145 11.58 -37.58 22.09
C ARG A 145 11.42 -36.22 21.39
N ARG A 146 11.43 -35.12 22.14
CA ARG A 146 11.41 -33.76 21.59
C ARG A 146 12.54 -33.53 20.59
N LYS A 147 13.76 -33.92 20.96
CA LYS A 147 14.91 -33.83 20.07
C LYS A 147 14.76 -34.74 18.84
N ALA A 148 14.19 -35.93 18.96
CA ALA A 148 13.93 -36.80 17.81
C ALA A 148 12.90 -36.17 16.85
N ALA A 149 11.84 -35.60 17.40
CA ALA A 149 10.79 -34.89 16.64
C ALA A 149 11.34 -33.70 15.86
N GLN A 150 12.10 -32.82 16.52
CA GLN A 150 12.73 -31.66 15.87
C GLN A 150 13.65 -32.07 14.72
N ARG A 151 14.36 -33.20 14.88
CA ARG A 151 15.24 -33.76 13.85
C ARG A 151 14.45 -34.26 12.65
N GLN A 152 13.39 -35.02 12.88
CA GLN A 152 12.50 -35.49 11.81
C GLN A 152 11.82 -34.32 11.08
N GLU A 153 11.40 -33.29 11.80
CA GLU A 153 10.84 -32.07 11.21
C GLU A 153 11.86 -31.34 10.33
N ALA A 154 13.12 -31.22 10.78
CA ALA A 154 14.20 -30.63 9.99
C ALA A 154 14.47 -31.44 8.72
N GLU A 155 14.49 -32.77 8.81
CA GLU A 155 14.65 -33.65 7.66
C GLU A 155 13.49 -33.50 6.67
N GLY A 156 12.24 -33.49 7.15
CA GLY A 156 11.05 -33.29 6.33
C GLY A 156 11.07 -31.96 5.58
N LYS A 157 11.40 -30.86 6.27
CA LYS A 157 11.51 -29.52 5.65
C LYS A 157 12.58 -29.46 4.56
N VAL A 158 13.72 -30.14 4.75
CA VAL A 158 14.78 -30.20 3.74
C VAL A 158 14.35 -31.03 2.53
N VAL A 159 13.66 -32.16 2.74
CA VAL A 159 13.15 -32.99 1.63
C VAL A 159 12.10 -32.24 0.81
N GLU A 160 11.14 -31.57 1.46
CA GLU A 160 10.14 -30.76 0.76
C GLU A 160 10.78 -29.59 0.01
N LEU A 161 11.78 -28.92 0.60
CA LEU A 161 12.56 -27.89 -0.08
C LEU A 161 13.26 -28.44 -1.33
N GLU A 162 13.93 -29.60 -1.23
CA GLU A 162 14.60 -30.25 -2.36
C GLU A 162 13.61 -30.54 -3.49
N LYS A 163 12.41 -31.03 -3.15
CA LYS A 163 11.33 -31.30 -4.11
C LYS A 163 10.82 -30.04 -4.79
N VAL A 164 10.47 -29.00 -4.04
CA VAL A 164 9.98 -27.73 -4.59
C VAL A 164 11.00 -27.09 -5.52
N VAL A 165 12.29 -27.14 -5.15
CA VAL A 165 13.38 -26.60 -5.98
C VAL A 165 13.57 -27.42 -7.25
N ALA A 166 13.42 -28.75 -7.20
CA ALA A 166 13.48 -29.59 -8.39
C ALA A 166 12.31 -29.29 -9.35
N GLU A 167 11.09 -29.13 -8.84
CA GLU A 167 9.93 -28.73 -9.64
C GLU A 167 10.11 -27.35 -10.29
N LEU A 168 10.64 -26.38 -9.54
CA LEU A 168 10.97 -25.05 -10.07
C LEU A 168 12.07 -25.09 -11.14
N ALA A 169 13.06 -25.98 -11.00
CA ALA A 169 14.10 -26.13 -12.00
C ALA A 169 13.56 -26.69 -13.32
N GLU A 170 12.62 -27.65 -13.27
CA GLU A 170 11.96 -28.17 -14.47
C GLU A 170 11.00 -27.14 -15.09
N GLU A 171 10.24 -26.40 -14.27
CA GLU A 171 9.40 -25.31 -14.76
C GLU A 171 10.24 -24.22 -15.44
N ALA A 172 11.38 -23.84 -14.84
CA ALA A 172 12.31 -22.87 -15.41
C ALA A 172 12.82 -23.30 -16.79
N LYS A 173 13.19 -24.59 -16.96
CA LYS A 173 13.57 -25.16 -18.26
C LYS A 173 12.41 -25.09 -19.25
N SER A 174 11.23 -25.57 -18.86
CA SER A 174 10.02 -25.56 -19.69
C SER A 174 9.66 -24.16 -20.17
N LEU A 175 9.83 -23.13 -19.34
CA LEU A 175 9.58 -21.73 -19.69
C LEU A 175 10.65 -21.18 -20.64
N SER A 176 11.91 -21.57 -20.48
CA SER A 176 13.01 -21.09 -21.34
C SER A 176 13.06 -21.74 -22.72
N GLU A 177 12.59 -22.99 -22.84
CA GLU A 177 12.63 -23.77 -24.10
C GLU A 177 11.27 -23.78 -24.83
N GLY A 178 10.18 -23.46 -24.14
CA GLY A 178 8.83 -23.54 -24.69
C GLY A 178 8.45 -22.39 -25.61
N ASN A 179 7.90 -22.71 -26.78
CA ASN A 179 7.14 -21.77 -27.61
C ASN A 179 5.68 -21.72 -27.11
N LEU A 180 5.48 -21.18 -25.92
CA LEU A 180 4.15 -21.00 -25.34
C LEU A 180 3.47 -19.75 -25.94
N PRO A 181 2.12 -19.74 -26.08
CA PRO A 181 1.37 -18.52 -26.37
C PRO A 181 1.65 -17.42 -25.35
N GLU A 182 1.55 -16.16 -25.76
CA GLU A 182 1.88 -14.99 -24.94
C GLU A 182 1.11 -15.00 -23.59
N GLU A 183 -0.20 -15.26 -23.63
CA GLU A 183 -1.03 -15.31 -22.42
C GLU A 183 -0.64 -16.44 -21.46
N GLU A 184 -0.31 -17.61 -21.99
CA GLU A 184 0.10 -18.75 -21.17
C GLU A 184 1.48 -18.52 -20.55
N LEU A 185 2.41 -17.96 -21.33
CA LEU A 185 3.75 -17.63 -20.86
C LEU A 185 3.70 -16.63 -19.69
N ALA A 186 2.87 -15.59 -19.80
CA ALA A 186 2.67 -14.60 -18.75
C ALA A 186 2.17 -15.21 -17.44
N VAL A 187 1.16 -16.09 -17.53
CA VAL A 187 0.55 -16.71 -16.36
C VAL A 187 1.51 -17.70 -15.70
N ARG A 188 2.19 -18.53 -16.50
CA ARG A 188 3.11 -19.54 -15.96
C ARG A 188 4.37 -18.90 -15.38
N SER A 189 4.95 -17.90 -16.03
CA SER A 189 6.14 -17.20 -15.52
C SER A 189 5.82 -16.51 -14.19
N GLY A 190 4.68 -15.80 -14.10
CA GLY A 190 4.25 -15.14 -12.86
C GLY A 190 4.06 -16.13 -11.70
N LYS A 191 3.37 -17.25 -11.95
CA LYS A 191 3.22 -18.33 -10.96
C LYS A 191 4.55 -18.95 -10.54
N ALA A 192 5.48 -19.12 -11.49
CA ALA A 192 6.82 -19.63 -11.19
C ALA A 192 7.60 -18.64 -10.32
N SER A 193 7.47 -17.33 -10.57
CA SER A 193 8.09 -16.26 -9.78
C SER A 193 7.56 -16.24 -8.33
N GLU A 194 6.25 -16.39 -8.14
CA GLU A 194 5.64 -16.55 -6.81
C GLU A 194 6.19 -17.79 -6.07
N LYS A 195 6.25 -18.93 -6.77
CA LYS A 195 6.84 -20.17 -6.20
C LYS A 195 8.31 -19.99 -5.83
N VAL A 196 9.10 -19.23 -6.58
CA VAL A 196 10.50 -18.91 -6.23
C VAL A 196 10.56 -18.15 -4.90
N SER A 197 9.69 -17.16 -4.71
CA SER A 197 9.60 -16.40 -3.45
C SER A 197 9.22 -17.31 -2.27
N LEU A 198 8.22 -18.18 -2.43
CA LEU A 198 7.83 -19.16 -1.41
C LEU A 198 8.98 -20.13 -1.08
N ALA A 199 9.68 -20.65 -2.10
CA ALA A 199 10.82 -21.53 -1.89
C ALA A 199 11.98 -20.83 -1.15
N GLN A 200 12.21 -19.53 -1.38
CA GLN A 200 13.18 -18.75 -0.62
C GLN A 200 12.81 -18.65 0.87
N GLN A 201 11.52 -18.50 1.19
CA GLN A 201 11.04 -18.54 2.57
C GLN A 201 11.28 -19.92 3.19
N SER A 202 10.99 -21.00 2.47
CA SER A 202 11.27 -22.37 2.92
C SER A 202 12.76 -22.62 3.18
N VAL A 203 13.68 -22.01 2.41
CA VAL A 203 15.12 -22.06 2.72
C VAL A 203 15.43 -21.43 4.08
N VAL A 204 14.83 -20.27 4.38
CA VAL A 204 15.03 -19.57 5.65
C VAL A 204 14.47 -20.39 6.81
N GLU A 205 13.27 -20.96 6.65
CA GLU A 205 12.65 -21.81 7.66
C GLU A 205 13.46 -23.09 7.92
N ALA A 206 13.92 -23.77 6.86
CA ALA A 206 14.76 -24.96 6.99
C ALA A 206 16.08 -24.66 7.72
N ARG A 207 16.72 -23.51 7.42
CA ARG A 207 17.91 -23.05 8.15
C ARG A 207 17.60 -22.75 9.60
N GLY A 208 16.51 -22.05 9.87
CA GLY A 208 16.06 -21.73 11.23
C GLY A 208 15.84 -22.99 12.07
N GLN A 209 15.20 -24.00 11.49
CA GLN A 209 14.99 -25.30 12.15
C GLN A 209 16.31 -26.03 12.41
N LEU A 210 17.24 -26.00 11.46
CA LEU A 210 18.55 -26.62 11.59
C LEU A 210 19.40 -25.96 12.71
N VAL A 211 19.31 -24.63 12.84
CA VAL A 211 19.94 -23.89 13.96
C VAL A 211 19.33 -24.27 15.30
N ARG A 212 18.00 -24.46 15.39
CA ARG A 212 17.35 -24.97 16.61
C ARG A 212 17.87 -26.36 16.96
N CYS A 213 17.92 -27.26 15.98
CA CYS A 213 18.47 -28.60 16.16
C CYS A 213 19.95 -28.61 16.56
N GLN A 214 20.76 -27.63 16.10
CA GLN A 214 22.15 -27.48 16.51
C GLN A 214 22.29 -27.06 17.97
N ARG A 215 21.40 -26.18 18.47
CA ARG A 215 21.42 -25.72 19.86
C ARG A 215 20.96 -26.78 20.84
N GLU A 216 19.97 -27.57 20.46
CA GLU A 216 19.37 -28.59 21.32
C GLU A 216 19.96 -29.99 21.12
N GLY A 217 20.66 -30.21 20.01
CA GLY A 217 21.26 -31.48 19.62
C GLY A 217 22.45 -31.90 20.49
N GLY A 218 22.64 -33.22 20.61
CA GLY A 218 23.88 -33.81 21.15
C GLY A 218 24.91 -34.06 20.06
N GLU A 219 26.12 -34.48 20.46
CA GLU A 219 27.23 -34.78 19.54
C GLU A 219 26.85 -35.80 18.46
N ASP A 220 25.95 -36.74 18.78
CA ASP A 220 25.47 -37.80 17.89
C ASP A 220 24.75 -37.31 16.62
N PHE A 221 24.32 -36.05 16.56
CA PHE A 221 23.58 -35.49 15.41
C PHE A 221 24.39 -34.52 14.55
N VAL A 222 25.64 -34.23 14.92
CA VAL A 222 26.46 -33.21 14.24
C VAL A 222 26.69 -33.56 12.77
N GLN A 223 26.95 -34.83 12.46
CA GLN A 223 27.20 -35.26 11.08
C GLN A 223 25.95 -35.11 10.20
N LYS A 224 24.79 -35.52 10.72
CA LYS A 224 23.50 -35.39 9.99
C LYS A 224 23.11 -33.93 9.77
N LEU A 225 23.37 -33.05 10.74
CA LEU A 225 23.16 -31.60 10.58
C LEU A 225 24.02 -31.02 9.46
N ARG A 226 25.28 -31.46 9.33
CA ARG A 226 26.15 -31.05 8.23
C ARG A 226 25.62 -31.51 6.87
N GLU A 227 25.12 -32.75 6.80
CA GLU A 227 24.47 -33.27 5.58
C GLU A 227 23.24 -32.45 5.19
N LEU A 228 22.34 -32.17 6.14
CA LEU A 228 21.15 -31.35 5.90
C LEU A 228 21.52 -29.91 5.51
N GLN A 229 22.56 -29.33 6.13
CA GLN A 229 23.06 -28.01 5.77
C GLN A 229 23.65 -27.97 4.35
N ALA A 230 24.35 -29.03 3.94
CA ALA A 230 24.86 -29.17 2.58
C ALA A 230 23.72 -29.27 1.57
N LYS A 231 22.68 -30.06 1.86
CA LYS A 231 21.47 -30.17 1.05
C LYS A 231 20.74 -28.84 0.87
N ILE A 232 20.50 -28.09 1.96
CA ILE A 232 19.92 -26.75 1.90
C ILE A 232 20.78 -25.82 1.03
N SER A 233 22.10 -25.91 1.14
CA SER A 233 23.01 -25.07 0.34
C SER A 233 22.92 -25.42 -1.15
N HIS A 234 22.88 -26.72 -1.48
CA HIS A 234 22.68 -27.19 -2.86
C HIS A 234 21.33 -26.75 -3.42
N ALA A 235 20.24 -26.96 -2.67
CA ALA A 235 18.90 -26.51 -3.05
C ALA A 235 18.85 -24.99 -3.26
N ASN A 236 19.49 -24.20 -2.40
CA ASN A 236 19.55 -22.74 -2.54
C ASN A 236 20.31 -22.30 -3.81
N VAL A 237 21.38 -23.01 -4.20
CA VAL A 237 22.09 -22.74 -5.47
C VAL A 237 21.22 -23.09 -6.68
N ALA A 238 20.53 -24.23 -6.64
CA ALA A 238 19.61 -24.63 -7.71
C ALA A 238 18.42 -23.67 -7.84
N LEU A 239 17.83 -23.25 -6.71
CA LEU A 239 16.77 -22.25 -6.65
C LEU A 239 17.22 -20.91 -7.27
N ALA A 240 18.42 -20.44 -6.95
CA ALA A 240 18.96 -19.21 -7.52
C ALA A 240 19.12 -19.30 -9.05
N LYS A 241 19.53 -20.45 -9.58
CA LYS A 241 19.62 -20.70 -11.03
C LYS A 241 18.25 -20.73 -11.71
N ALA A 242 17.29 -21.45 -11.12
CA ALA A 242 15.92 -21.51 -11.61
C ALA A 242 15.26 -20.12 -11.59
N GLY A 243 15.36 -19.41 -10.47
CA GLY A 243 14.83 -18.06 -10.32
C GLY A 243 15.41 -17.05 -11.30
N LYS A 244 16.73 -17.10 -11.55
CA LYS A 244 17.36 -16.27 -12.59
C LYS A 244 16.78 -16.55 -13.98
N THR A 245 16.60 -17.83 -14.32
CA THR A 245 16.04 -18.23 -15.62
C THR A 245 14.59 -17.76 -15.78
N ILE A 246 13.77 -17.93 -14.75
CA ILE A 246 12.37 -17.45 -14.73
C ILE A 246 12.33 -15.92 -14.91
N ALA A 247 13.15 -15.18 -14.15
CA ALA A 247 13.21 -13.72 -14.27
C ALA A 247 13.67 -13.24 -15.65
N GLU A 248 14.61 -13.94 -16.29
CA GLU A 248 15.04 -13.65 -17.67
C GLU A 248 13.92 -13.89 -18.68
N VAL A 249 13.11 -14.95 -18.50
CA VAL A 249 11.93 -15.21 -19.34
C VAL A 249 10.88 -14.11 -19.17
N GLU A 250 10.56 -13.73 -17.94
CA GLU A 250 9.63 -12.62 -17.63
C GLU A 250 10.09 -11.30 -18.24
N LEU A 251 11.39 -10.99 -18.15
CA LEU A 251 11.96 -9.79 -18.72
C LEU A 251 11.87 -9.77 -20.25
N LYS A 252 12.21 -10.89 -20.91
CA LYS A 252 12.09 -11.00 -22.38
C LYS A 252 10.64 -10.86 -22.83
N PHE A 253 9.73 -11.50 -22.11
CA PHE A 253 8.29 -11.43 -22.37
C PHE A 253 7.78 -10.00 -22.26
N THR A 254 8.00 -9.35 -21.12
CA THR A 254 7.54 -7.98 -20.86
C THR A 254 8.14 -6.99 -21.85
N ALA A 255 9.43 -7.09 -22.16
CA ALA A 255 10.08 -6.27 -23.18
C ALA A 255 9.47 -6.48 -24.57
N GLY A 256 9.16 -7.74 -24.94
CA GLY A 256 8.49 -8.08 -26.20
C GLY A 256 7.12 -7.43 -26.31
N ARG A 257 6.28 -7.57 -25.27
CA ARG A 257 4.95 -6.97 -25.21
C ARG A 257 5.01 -5.44 -25.27
N THR A 258 5.88 -4.81 -24.48
CA THR A 258 6.06 -3.36 -24.50
C THR A 258 6.52 -2.86 -25.87
N LYS A 259 7.37 -3.61 -26.58
CA LYS A 259 7.77 -3.26 -27.94
C LYS A 259 6.59 -3.30 -28.91
N VAL A 260 5.76 -4.35 -28.87
CA VAL A 260 4.57 -4.46 -29.73
C VAL A 260 3.58 -3.33 -29.45
N GLU A 261 3.33 -3.05 -28.18
CA GLU A 261 2.46 -1.94 -27.77
C GLU A 261 3.01 -0.58 -28.21
N ALA A 262 4.31 -0.33 -28.04
CA ALA A 262 4.95 0.90 -28.49
C ALA A 262 4.84 1.09 -30.01
N VAL A 263 5.04 0.03 -30.80
CA VAL A 263 4.86 0.08 -32.27
C VAL A 263 3.42 0.40 -32.64
N ARG A 264 2.43 -0.22 -31.96
CA ARG A 264 1.00 0.07 -32.19
C ARG A 264 0.69 1.54 -31.89
N VAL A 265 1.12 2.04 -30.74
CA VAL A 265 0.88 3.44 -30.33
C VAL A 265 1.57 4.41 -31.28
N LEU A 266 2.80 4.12 -31.73
CA LEU A 266 3.48 4.95 -32.73
C LEU A 266 2.72 5.00 -34.06
N ALA A 267 2.19 3.87 -34.54
CA ALA A 267 1.38 3.84 -35.76
C ALA A 267 0.09 4.67 -35.61
N GLU A 268 -0.60 4.56 -34.46
CA GLU A 268 -1.78 5.37 -34.15
C GLU A 268 -1.44 6.88 -34.10
N MET A 269 -0.30 7.24 -33.50
CA MET A 269 0.18 8.63 -33.47
C MET A 269 0.55 9.15 -34.86
N GLU A 270 1.24 8.36 -35.68
CA GLU A 270 1.56 8.73 -37.06
C GLU A 270 0.29 8.99 -37.88
N GLU A 271 -0.74 8.16 -37.72
CA GLU A 271 -2.03 8.36 -38.38
C GLU A 271 -2.68 9.67 -37.92
N GLN A 272 -2.69 9.96 -36.62
CA GLN A 272 -3.21 11.22 -36.08
C GLN A 272 -2.45 12.42 -36.64
N VAL A 273 -1.12 12.35 -36.73
CA VAL A 273 -0.29 13.40 -37.32
C VAL A 273 -0.62 13.59 -38.80
N GLN A 274 -0.76 12.52 -39.57
CA GLN A 274 -1.17 12.61 -40.99
C GLN A 274 -2.56 13.23 -41.15
N ARG A 275 -3.52 12.86 -40.30
CA ARG A 275 -4.87 13.45 -40.29
C ARG A 275 -4.82 14.95 -39.97
N ALA A 276 -4.01 15.35 -38.99
CA ALA A 276 -3.79 16.75 -38.63
C ALA A 276 -3.11 17.53 -39.76
N GLN A 277 -2.04 16.97 -40.36
CA GLN A 277 -1.37 17.56 -41.52
C GLN A 277 -2.32 17.75 -42.70
N ALA A 278 -3.17 16.76 -43.00
CA ALA A 278 -4.17 16.87 -44.06
C ALA A 278 -5.22 17.96 -43.78
N ALA A 279 -5.67 18.08 -42.52
CA ALA A 279 -6.55 19.18 -42.08
C ALA A 279 -5.88 20.55 -42.29
N CYS A 280 -4.65 20.71 -41.79
CA CYS A 280 -3.91 21.96 -41.95
C CYS A 280 -3.64 22.29 -43.43
N LYS A 281 -3.32 21.29 -44.25
CA LYS A 281 -3.10 21.48 -45.69
C LYS A 281 -4.35 22.00 -46.39
N ALA A 282 -5.53 21.42 -46.11
CA ALA A 282 -6.79 21.89 -46.68
C ALA A 282 -7.10 23.36 -46.35
N LEU A 283 -6.74 23.81 -45.14
CA LEU A 283 -6.90 25.22 -44.73
C LEU A 283 -5.93 26.17 -45.44
N LEU A 284 -4.82 25.66 -46.00
CA LEU A 284 -3.74 26.46 -46.59
C LEU A 284 -3.70 26.41 -48.13
N GLU A 285 -4.38 25.46 -48.78
CA GLU A 285 -4.36 25.28 -50.24
C GLU A 285 -5.09 26.39 -51.01
N ASP A 286 -6.18 26.93 -50.45
CA ASP A 286 -6.81 28.13 -51.01
C ASP A 286 -6.11 29.36 -50.45
N GLU A 287 -5.36 30.09 -51.29
CA GLU A 287 -4.73 31.33 -50.85
C GLU A 287 -5.75 32.36 -50.36
N ALA A 288 -7.02 32.27 -50.78
CA ALA A 288 -8.13 33.08 -50.31
C ALA A 288 -8.93 32.43 -49.16
N SER A 289 -8.42 31.36 -48.53
CA SER A 289 -9.12 30.69 -47.44
C SER A 289 -9.46 31.67 -46.31
N ALA A 290 -10.64 31.53 -45.72
CA ALA A 290 -11.13 32.43 -44.68
C ALA A 290 -10.12 32.62 -43.53
N VAL A 291 -9.39 31.55 -43.18
CA VAL A 291 -8.33 31.54 -42.15
C VAL A 291 -7.13 32.39 -42.57
N LEU A 292 -6.64 32.25 -43.80
CA LEU A 292 -5.52 33.06 -44.29
C LEU A 292 -5.90 34.53 -44.48
N VAL A 293 -7.14 34.79 -44.90
CA VAL A 293 -7.69 36.14 -45.02
C VAL A 293 -7.89 36.78 -43.63
N ASP A 294 -8.36 36.02 -42.63
CA ASP A 294 -8.40 36.48 -41.24
C ASP A 294 -7.02 36.72 -40.67
N HIS A 295 -6.05 35.85 -40.94
CA HIS A 295 -4.66 36.08 -40.55
C HIS A 295 -4.10 37.36 -41.16
N TYR A 296 -4.31 37.57 -42.45
CA TYR A 296 -3.91 38.80 -43.10
C TYR A 296 -4.61 40.03 -42.50
N GLN A 297 -5.92 39.94 -42.22
CA GLN A 297 -6.65 41.02 -41.57
C GLN A 297 -6.09 41.34 -40.18
N GLN A 298 -5.78 40.34 -39.35
CA GLN A 298 -5.21 40.56 -38.02
C GLN A 298 -3.86 41.28 -38.09
N ASN A 299 -3.00 40.90 -39.06
CA ASN A 299 -1.71 41.56 -39.26
C ASN A 299 -1.88 43.02 -39.73
N ILE A 300 -2.83 43.29 -40.63
CA ILE A 300 -3.19 44.66 -41.03
C ILE A 300 -3.72 45.44 -39.84
N ALA A 301 -4.65 44.88 -39.09
CA ALA A 301 -5.24 45.53 -37.93
C ALA A 301 -4.15 45.91 -36.92
N ALA A 302 -3.22 44.99 -36.62
CA ALA A 302 -2.08 45.26 -35.75
C ALA A 302 -1.21 46.41 -36.29
N ALA A 303 -0.81 46.38 -37.56
CA ALA A 303 -0.01 47.44 -38.18
C ALA A 303 -0.72 48.81 -38.16
N LEU A 304 -2.02 48.83 -38.43
CA LEU A 304 -2.83 50.05 -38.40
C LEU A 304 -3.01 50.58 -36.98
N TRP A 305 -3.18 49.72 -35.97
CA TRP A 305 -3.22 50.15 -34.57
C TRP A 305 -1.89 50.71 -34.08
N THR A 306 -0.76 50.13 -34.51
CA THR A 306 0.57 50.71 -34.28
C THR A 306 0.66 52.10 -34.91
N GLN A 307 0.23 52.26 -36.16
CA GLN A 307 0.20 53.56 -36.82
C GLN A 307 -0.72 54.57 -36.10
N ILE A 308 -1.87 54.14 -35.59
CA ILE A 308 -2.79 54.96 -34.78
C ILE A 308 -2.06 55.51 -33.56
N ALA A 309 -1.38 54.63 -32.82
CA ALA A 309 -0.66 54.99 -31.60
C ALA A 309 0.52 55.93 -31.89
N GLU A 310 1.36 55.60 -32.88
CA GLU A 310 2.56 56.38 -33.22
C GLU A 310 2.23 57.77 -33.75
N LYS A 311 1.20 57.88 -34.60
CA LYS A 311 0.82 59.16 -35.24
C LYS A 311 -0.22 59.95 -34.45
N GLY A 312 -0.71 59.41 -33.32
CA GLY A 312 -1.81 60.01 -32.55
C GLY A 312 -3.07 60.24 -33.39
N THR A 313 -3.33 59.38 -34.37
CA THR A 313 -4.49 59.50 -35.27
C THR A 313 -5.69 58.73 -34.71
N THR A 314 -6.80 58.68 -35.43
CA THR A 314 -8.01 57.94 -35.03
C THR A 314 -8.46 57.01 -36.17
N PRO A 315 -9.24 55.95 -35.88
CA PRO A 315 -9.84 55.12 -36.93
C PRO A 315 -10.62 55.92 -37.98
N GLN A 316 -11.29 56.99 -37.56
CA GLN A 316 -12.04 57.91 -38.44
C GLN A 316 -11.10 58.65 -39.38
N ARG A 317 -9.96 59.10 -38.87
CA ARG A 317 -8.97 59.80 -39.69
C ARG A 317 -8.27 58.84 -40.65
N LEU A 318 -7.91 57.63 -40.21
CA LEU A 318 -7.40 56.59 -41.11
C LEU A 318 -8.41 56.22 -42.20
N PHE A 319 -9.71 56.15 -41.88
CA PHE A 319 -10.75 55.91 -42.87
C PHE A 319 -10.81 57.02 -43.93
N ALA A 320 -10.68 58.29 -43.52
CA ALA A 320 -10.57 59.42 -44.45
C ALA A 320 -9.27 59.38 -45.26
N ASP A 321 -8.14 59.07 -44.63
CA ASP A 321 -6.82 58.96 -45.27
C ASP A 321 -6.78 57.78 -46.28
N ALA A 322 -7.59 56.74 -46.07
CA ALA A 322 -7.79 55.65 -47.02
C ALA A 322 -8.56 56.08 -48.30
N GLY A 323 -9.09 57.31 -48.34
CA GLY A 323 -9.77 57.87 -49.51
C GLY A 323 -11.30 57.91 -49.39
N ALA A 324 -11.87 57.73 -48.19
CA ALA A 324 -13.32 57.76 -48.02
C ALA A 324 -13.93 59.11 -48.43
N LYS A 325 -15.02 59.08 -49.21
CA LYS A 325 -15.77 60.25 -49.67
C LYS A 325 -17.25 60.06 -49.35
N GLY A 326 -17.90 61.09 -48.81
CA GLY A 326 -19.32 61.02 -48.45
C GLY A 326 -19.66 59.93 -47.43
N GLY A 327 -18.71 59.58 -46.55
CA GLY A 327 -18.87 58.54 -45.53
C GLY A 327 -18.71 57.09 -46.03
N ARG A 328 -18.37 56.88 -47.31
CA ARG A 328 -18.09 55.55 -47.88
C ARG A 328 -16.69 55.49 -48.47
N LEU A 329 -16.06 54.33 -48.35
CA LEU A 329 -14.78 54.00 -48.96
C LEU A 329 -15.03 52.93 -50.03
N ASP A 330 -14.74 53.22 -51.30
CA ASP A 330 -14.92 52.25 -52.37
C ASP A 330 -13.84 51.14 -52.32
N ALA A 331 -14.15 49.98 -52.89
CA ALA A 331 -13.28 48.81 -52.87
C ALA A 331 -11.91 49.06 -53.55
N GLY A 332 -11.84 49.94 -54.55
CA GLY A 332 -10.58 50.30 -55.23
C GLY A 332 -9.67 51.14 -54.35
N SER A 333 -10.23 52.15 -53.69
CA SER A 333 -9.54 52.96 -52.68
C SER A 333 -9.10 52.10 -51.48
N LEU A 334 -9.95 51.18 -50.99
CA LEU A 334 -9.57 50.24 -49.94
C LEU A 334 -8.41 49.34 -50.37
N LYS A 335 -8.48 48.75 -51.57
CA LYS A 335 -7.41 47.90 -52.11
C LYS A 335 -6.08 48.65 -52.17
N SER A 336 -6.10 49.88 -52.69
CA SER A 336 -4.92 50.74 -52.79
C SER A 336 -4.35 51.09 -51.42
N PHE A 337 -5.23 51.36 -50.44
CA PHE A 337 -4.84 51.60 -49.06
C PHE A 337 -4.18 50.38 -48.41
N LEU A 338 -4.73 49.17 -48.63
CA LEU A 338 -4.15 47.91 -48.16
C LEU A 338 -2.84 47.54 -48.87
N GLU A 339 -2.69 47.95 -50.13
CA GLU A 339 -1.44 47.85 -50.92
C GLU A 339 -0.31 48.69 -50.34
N ALA A 340 -0.63 49.85 -49.79
CA ALA A 340 0.34 50.74 -49.16
C ALA A 340 0.79 50.30 -47.76
N GLN A 341 0.11 49.32 -47.14
CA GLN A 341 0.49 48.83 -45.81
C GLN A 341 1.73 47.93 -45.88
N PRO A 342 2.68 48.06 -44.92
CA PRO A 342 3.90 47.25 -44.88
C PRO A 342 3.65 45.83 -44.34
N VAL A 343 2.54 45.20 -44.72
CA VAL A 343 2.15 43.85 -44.28
C VAL A 343 2.29 42.89 -45.46
N PRO A 344 3.23 41.91 -45.39
CA PRO A 344 3.41 40.92 -46.45
C PRO A 344 2.13 40.12 -46.73
N THR A 345 1.74 40.02 -48.01
CA THR A 345 0.56 39.24 -48.44
C THR A 345 0.59 38.94 -49.94
N THR A 346 -0.30 38.07 -50.40
CA THR A 346 -0.55 37.81 -51.83
C THR A 346 -1.67 38.71 -52.37
N LYS A 347 -1.77 38.83 -53.71
CA LYS A 347 -2.79 39.69 -54.34
C LYS A 347 -4.19 39.11 -54.12
N GLU A 348 -4.27 37.79 -54.08
CA GLU A 348 -5.44 36.95 -53.91
C GLU A 348 -6.02 37.13 -52.51
N ARG A 349 -5.18 37.03 -51.46
CA ARG A 349 -5.57 37.32 -50.06
C ARG A 349 -6.10 38.72 -49.88
N ARG A 350 -5.43 39.69 -50.50
CA ARG A 350 -5.84 41.10 -50.43
C ARG A 350 -7.18 41.31 -51.13
N ALA A 351 -7.37 40.74 -52.32
CA ALA A 351 -8.64 40.81 -53.04
C ALA A 351 -9.78 40.16 -52.24
N ALA A 352 -9.54 38.99 -51.64
CA ALA A 352 -10.50 38.30 -50.79
C ALA A 352 -10.86 39.12 -49.53
N LEU A 353 -9.86 39.76 -48.88
CA LEU A 353 -10.12 40.65 -47.76
C LEU A 353 -10.97 41.86 -48.17
N VAL A 354 -10.66 42.47 -49.32
CA VAL A 354 -11.45 43.60 -49.87
C VAL A 354 -12.88 43.15 -50.15
N ALA A 355 -13.07 42.00 -50.80
CA ALA A 355 -14.40 41.44 -51.08
C ALA A 355 -15.18 41.16 -49.78
N ARG A 356 -14.50 40.67 -48.73
CA ARG A 356 -15.10 40.41 -47.41
C ARG A 356 -15.51 41.70 -46.68
N CYS A 357 -14.69 42.74 -46.76
CA CYS A 357 -14.95 44.00 -46.07
C CYS A 357 -15.88 44.95 -46.85
N ALA A 358 -15.91 44.84 -48.17
CA ALA A 358 -16.69 45.68 -49.08
C ALA A 358 -17.51 44.83 -50.08
N PRO A 359 -18.41 43.94 -49.61
CA PRO A 359 -19.16 43.05 -50.50
C PRO A 359 -20.06 43.80 -51.49
N GLU A 360 -20.51 45.01 -51.14
CA GLU A 360 -21.29 45.90 -52.01
C GLU A 360 -20.42 46.88 -52.82
N GLY A 361 -19.11 46.62 -52.93
CA GLY A 361 -18.16 47.49 -53.63
C GLY A 361 -17.76 48.76 -52.86
N SER A 362 -18.30 48.98 -51.66
CA SER A 362 -17.85 50.02 -50.73
C SER A 362 -18.11 49.61 -49.28
N LEU A 363 -17.44 50.26 -48.33
CA LEU A 363 -17.68 50.10 -46.91
C LEU A 363 -17.84 51.44 -46.19
N ASP A 364 -18.58 51.43 -45.09
CA ASP A 364 -18.72 52.58 -44.19
C ASP A 364 -17.68 52.54 -43.07
N LEU A 365 -17.69 53.57 -42.22
CA LEU A 365 -16.78 53.67 -41.07
C LEU A 365 -16.96 52.51 -40.07
N SER A 366 -18.18 51.99 -39.90
CA SER A 366 -18.44 50.88 -38.97
C SER A 366 -17.78 49.59 -39.47
N ALA A 367 -17.97 49.28 -40.75
CA ALA A 367 -17.30 48.17 -41.42
C ALA A 367 -15.77 48.36 -41.44
N PHE A 368 -15.27 49.60 -41.54
CA PHE A 368 -13.83 49.86 -41.49
C PHE A 368 -13.26 49.62 -40.10
N LYS A 369 -13.98 49.97 -39.03
CA LYS A 369 -13.58 49.60 -37.67
C LYS A 369 -13.55 48.09 -37.47
N LYS A 370 -14.46 47.35 -38.11
CA LYS A 370 -14.37 45.87 -38.13
C LYS A 370 -13.10 45.42 -38.85
N LEU A 371 -12.65 46.05 -39.93
CA LEU A 371 -11.35 45.72 -40.55
C LEU A 371 -10.19 45.79 -39.52
N LEU A 372 -10.26 46.74 -38.58
CA LEU A 372 -9.28 46.93 -37.50
C LEU A 372 -9.44 45.97 -36.31
N ARG A 373 -10.34 44.98 -36.39
CA ARG A 373 -10.58 44.05 -35.27
C ARG A 373 -9.32 43.27 -34.89
N ARG A 374 -9.07 43.13 -33.60
CA ARG A 374 -7.98 42.30 -33.04
C ARG A 374 -8.55 41.23 -32.12
N HIS A 375 -8.03 40.00 -32.22
CA HIS A 375 -8.43 38.91 -31.32
C HIS A 375 -7.55 38.85 -30.08
N PHE A 376 -8.19 38.62 -28.93
CA PHE A 376 -7.54 38.47 -27.64
C PHE A 376 -8.10 37.26 -26.91
N ALA A 377 -7.26 36.56 -26.16
CA ALA A 377 -7.70 35.61 -25.16
C ALA A 377 -7.98 36.39 -23.88
N VAL A 378 -9.15 36.13 -23.31
CA VAL A 378 -9.49 36.60 -21.97
C VAL A 378 -8.65 35.79 -20.98
N ALA A 379 -7.66 36.43 -20.37
CA ALA A 379 -6.75 35.78 -19.43
C ALA A 379 -7.27 35.84 -17.99
N GLN A 380 -8.19 36.76 -17.71
CA GLN A 380 -8.86 36.92 -16.41
C GLN A 380 -10.33 37.28 -16.65
N VAL A 381 -11.22 36.79 -15.78
CA VAL A 381 -12.66 37.06 -15.88
C VAL A 381 -12.92 38.57 -15.90
N ALA A 382 -13.69 39.03 -16.86
CA ALA A 382 -13.99 40.46 -17.02
C ALA A 382 -15.45 40.70 -17.40
N PRO A 383 -16.11 41.73 -16.84
CA PRO A 383 -17.49 42.03 -17.18
C PRO A 383 -17.57 42.72 -18.55
N LEU A 384 -18.50 42.21 -19.37
CA LEU A 384 -18.88 42.73 -20.67
C LEU A 384 -20.27 43.36 -20.58
N ARG A 385 -20.36 44.69 -20.72
CA ARG A 385 -21.63 45.42 -20.74
C ARG A 385 -22.26 45.36 -22.13
N ALA A 386 -23.30 44.56 -22.30
CA ALA A 386 -24.07 44.40 -23.53
C ALA A 386 -25.46 45.06 -23.38
N GLY A 387 -25.54 46.36 -23.63
CA GLY A 387 -26.77 47.15 -23.40
C GLY A 387 -27.11 47.22 -21.91
N ALA A 388 -28.31 46.75 -21.53
CA ALA A 388 -28.76 46.70 -20.13
C ALA A 388 -28.26 45.45 -19.37
N GLN A 389 -27.62 44.50 -20.05
CA GLN A 389 -27.14 43.24 -19.48
C GLN A 389 -25.62 43.27 -19.31
N THR A 390 -25.13 42.61 -18.26
CA THR A 390 -23.70 42.36 -18.06
C THR A 390 -23.46 40.86 -18.15
N VAL A 391 -22.58 40.44 -19.05
CA VAL A 391 -22.14 39.05 -19.23
C VAL A 391 -20.69 38.95 -18.75
N GLU A 392 -20.29 37.83 -18.16
CA GLU A 392 -18.88 37.59 -17.80
C GLU A 392 -18.14 36.97 -18.98
N ALA A 393 -17.07 37.61 -19.42
CA ALA A 393 -16.08 37.00 -20.31
C ALA A 393 -15.16 36.13 -19.44
N LEU A 394 -15.14 34.82 -19.70
CA LEU A 394 -14.44 33.83 -18.90
C LEU A 394 -12.99 33.65 -19.36
N GLN A 395 -12.15 33.11 -18.47
CA GLN A 395 -10.79 32.76 -18.83
C GLN A 395 -10.79 31.71 -19.96
N GLY A 396 -10.11 32.01 -21.06
CA GLY A 396 -10.08 31.18 -22.27
C GLY A 396 -11.08 31.59 -23.35
N ASP A 397 -11.99 32.54 -23.08
CA ASP A 397 -12.84 33.09 -24.14
C ASP A 397 -12.02 33.91 -25.15
N VAL A 398 -12.50 33.99 -26.39
CA VAL A 398 -11.92 34.84 -27.43
C VAL A 398 -12.70 36.14 -27.52
N PHE A 399 -12.04 37.27 -27.27
CA PHE A 399 -12.62 38.61 -27.38
C PHE A 399 -12.07 39.34 -28.61
N GLU A 400 -12.97 39.81 -29.46
CA GLU A 400 -12.67 40.56 -30.67
C GLU A 400 -12.82 42.06 -30.38
N ALA A 401 -11.70 42.76 -30.19
CA ALA A 401 -11.69 44.18 -29.85
C ALA A 401 -11.77 45.08 -31.10
N TYR A 402 -12.63 46.09 -31.06
CA TYR A 402 -12.83 47.12 -32.09
C TYR A 402 -12.17 48.46 -31.73
N THR A 403 -11.66 48.59 -30.50
CA THR A 403 -10.96 49.77 -29.99
C THR A 403 -9.52 49.43 -29.57
N ALA A 404 -8.77 50.47 -29.18
CA ALA A 404 -7.50 50.26 -28.51
C ALA A 404 -7.72 49.44 -27.23
N VAL A 405 -6.77 48.57 -26.91
CA VAL A 405 -6.79 47.70 -25.73
C VAL A 405 -5.78 48.19 -24.71
N ASP A 406 -4.56 48.48 -25.18
CA ASP A 406 -3.46 48.93 -24.34
C ASP A 406 -3.81 50.26 -23.64
N GLY A 407 -3.88 50.22 -22.31
CA GLY A 407 -4.19 51.39 -21.47
C GLY A 407 -5.65 51.85 -21.49
N SER A 408 -6.56 51.12 -22.12
CA SER A 408 -7.98 51.50 -22.21
C SER A 408 -8.79 50.93 -21.03
N ALA A 409 -9.58 51.79 -20.37
CA ALA A 409 -10.47 51.38 -19.28
C ALA A 409 -11.74 50.68 -19.78
N GLU A 410 -12.07 50.89 -21.05
CA GLU A 410 -13.23 50.35 -21.74
C GLU A 410 -12.78 49.88 -23.13
N VAL A 411 -13.07 48.62 -23.46
CA VAL A 411 -12.75 48.04 -24.76
C VAL A 411 -14.05 47.61 -25.43
N GLU A 412 -14.42 48.30 -26.51
CA GLU A 412 -15.58 47.90 -27.32
C GLU A 412 -15.20 46.68 -28.15
N GLY A 413 -16.06 45.67 -28.16
CA GLY A 413 -15.79 44.44 -28.90
C GLY A 413 -16.92 43.42 -28.88
N CYS A 414 -16.58 42.20 -29.26
CA CYS A 414 -17.49 41.06 -29.34
C CYS A 414 -16.86 39.82 -28.70
N LEU A 415 -17.59 39.15 -27.82
CA LEU A 415 -17.18 37.89 -27.22
C LEU A 415 -17.57 36.70 -28.12
N TRP A 416 -16.66 35.76 -28.30
CA TRP A 416 -16.86 34.56 -29.10
C TRP A 416 -16.84 33.30 -28.21
N PRO A 417 -17.67 32.28 -28.52
CA PRO A 417 -18.53 32.15 -29.70
C PRO A 417 -19.92 32.80 -29.55
N SER A 418 -20.26 33.38 -28.40
CA SER A 418 -21.61 33.88 -28.11
C SER A 418 -22.09 35.01 -29.02
N GLY A 419 -21.17 35.70 -29.71
CA GLY A 419 -21.46 36.85 -30.56
C GLY A 419 -21.92 38.07 -29.77
N THR A 420 -21.72 38.07 -28.44
CA THR A 420 -22.19 39.13 -27.55
C THR A 420 -21.34 40.38 -27.75
N LYS A 421 -21.94 41.44 -28.29
CA LYS A 421 -21.30 42.75 -28.47
C LYS A 421 -21.47 43.62 -27.24
N GLY A 422 -20.42 44.30 -26.82
CA GLY A 422 -20.47 45.17 -25.65
C GLY A 422 -19.16 45.88 -25.35
N ILE A 423 -19.12 46.49 -24.18
CA ILE A 423 -17.93 47.15 -23.62
C ILE A 423 -17.35 46.24 -22.54
N LEU A 424 -16.17 45.69 -22.80
CA LEU A 424 -15.40 44.93 -21.83
C LEU A 424 -14.69 45.90 -20.88
N LEU A 425 -14.73 45.62 -19.59
CA LEU A 425 -14.03 46.40 -18.56
C LEU A 425 -12.83 45.61 -18.05
N PRO A 426 -11.65 45.73 -18.70
CA PRO A 426 -10.48 44.96 -18.33
C PRO A 426 -10.01 45.30 -16.90
N GLN A 427 -9.82 44.27 -16.07
CA GLN A 427 -9.38 44.41 -14.68
C GLN A 427 -7.84 44.53 -14.57
N GLY A 428 -7.23 45.30 -15.47
CA GLY A 428 -5.78 45.52 -15.54
C GLY A 428 -5.15 45.12 -16.88
N PRO A 429 -3.84 45.39 -17.06
CA PRO A 429 -3.15 45.26 -18.35
C PRO A 429 -2.99 43.81 -18.82
N GLN A 430 -3.20 42.83 -17.94
CA GLN A 430 -3.09 41.41 -18.26
C GLN A 430 -4.44 40.75 -18.56
N CYS A 431 -5.55 41.51 -18.57
CA CYS A 431 -6.89 40.95 -18.76
C CYS A 431 -7.08 40.36 -20.16
N LEU A 432 -6.51 41.00 -21.18
CA LEU A 432 -6.55 40.55 -22.57
C LEU A 432 -5.14 40.24 -23.07
N ARG A 433 -4.93 39.01 -23.52
CA ARG A 433 -3.69 38.58 -24.16
C ARG A 433 -3.89 38.56 -25.68
N PRO A 434 -3.08 39.27 -26.48
CA PRO A 434 -3.23 39.25 -27.93
C PRO A 434 -3.07 37.81 -28.45
N LEU A 435 -3.96 37.40 -29.34
CA LEU A 435 -3.89 36.12 -30.03
C LEU A 435 -3.38 36.33 -31.45
N SER A 436 -2.54 35.40 -31.92
CA SER A 436 -2.37 35.27 -33.36
C SER A 436 -3.68 34.78 -33.98
N ALA A 437 -3.85 34.98 -35.29
CA ALA A 437 -5.06 34.46 -35.96
C ALA A 437 -5.13 32.92 -35.89
N LEU A 438 -3.98 32.24 -35.86
CA LEU A 438 -3.93 30.80 -35.69
C LEU A 438 -4.35 30.39 -34.27
N ASP A 439 -3.87 31.09 -33.24
CA ASP A 439 -4.27 30.79 -31.86
C ASP A 439 -5.76 31.04 -31.65
N ALA A 440 -6.29 32.14 -32.19
CA ALA A 440 -7.72 32.44 -32.14
C ALA A 440 -8.54 31.36 -32.86
N PHE A 441 -8.09 30.92 -34.03
CA PHE A 441 -8.72 29.82 -34.76
C PHE A 441 -8.69 28.51 -33.97
N CYS A 442 -7.54 28.12 -33.43
CA CYS A 442 -7.39 26.90 -32.63
C CYS A 442 -8.27 26.93 -31.39
N MET A 443 -8.31 28.04 -30.65
CA MET A 443 -9.17 28.18 -29.47
C MET A 443 -10.65 28.10 -29.82
N LEU A 444 -11.07 28.68 -30.95
CA LEU A 444 -12.45 28.57 -31.43
C LEU A 444 -12.78 27.15 -31.87
N ALA A 445 -11.87 26.48 -32.59
CA ALA A 445 -12.05 25.09 -33.02
C ALA A 445 -12.14 24.13 -31.82
N GLU A 446 -11.24 24.26 -30.84
CA GLU A 446 -11.29 23.49 -29.59
C GLU A 446 -12.60 23.71 -28.84
N ARG A 447 -13.09 24.95 -28.79
CA ARG A 447 -14.35 25.24 -28.10
C ARG A 447 -15.56 24.65 -28.82
N VAL A 448 -15.58 24.70 -30.16
CA VAL A 448 -16.62 24.06 -30.97
C VAL A 448 -16.64 22.54 -30.76
N VAL A 449 -15.47 21.89 -30.63
CA VAL A 449 -15.35 20.46 -30.28
C VAL A 449 -15.92 20.20 -28.89
N GLN A 450 -15.54 21.00 -27.88
CA GLN A 450 -15.97 20.81 -26.49
C GLN A 450 -17.48 21.01 -26.31
N ASP A 451 -18.04 22.04 -26.94
CA ASP A 451 -19.46 22.37 -26.85
C ASP A 451 -20.33 21.39 -27.67
N ASN A 452 -19.72 20.56 -28.53
CA ASN A 452 -20.42 19.56 -29.36
C ASN A 452 -19.70 18.20 -29.33
N PRO A 453 -19.76 17.43 -28.22
CA PRO A 453 -19.02 16.18 -28.05
C PRO A 453 -19.43 15.05 -29.02
N GLY A 454 -20.48 15.25 -29.81
CA GLY A 454 -20.93 14.34 -30.89
C GLY A 454 -20.56 14.80 -32.30
N LEU A 455 -19.89 15.95 -32.48
CA LEU A 455 -19.40 16.36 -33.78
C LEU A 455 -18.24 15.44 -34.20
N ASP A 456 -18.41 14.73 -35.31
CA ASP A 456 -17.31 13.99 -35.94
C ASP A 456 -16.15 14.98 -36.22
N PRO A 457 -14.91 14.70 -35.79
CA PRO A 457 -13.74 15.53 -36.09
C PRO A 457 -13.57 15.85 -37.58
N GLN A 458 -14.18 15.07 -38.49
CA GLN A 458 -14.22 15.38 -39.91
C GLN A 458 -15.12 16.59 -40.26
N VAL A 459 -16.11 16.94 -39.44
CA VAL A 459 -17.02 18.07 -39.66
C VAL A 459 -16.33 19.41 -39.37
N LEU A 460 -15.31 19.43 -38.52
CA LEU A 460 -14.46 20.62 -38.26
C LEU A 460 -13.49 20.96 -39.41
N LYS A 461 -13.46 20.15 -40.48
CA LYS A 461 -12.66 20.41 -41.69
C LYS A 461 -13.39 21.29 -42.73
N LEU A 462 -14.67 21.58 -42.53
CA LEU A 462 -15.46 22.56 -43.30
C LEU A 462 -15.52 23.89 -42.54
#